data_AF-A0A961KPK5-F1
#
_entry.id   AF-A0A961KPK5-F1
#
_cell.length_a   1.000
_cell.length_b   1.000
_cell.length_c   1.000
_cell.angle_alpha   90.00
_cell.angle_beta   90.00
_cell.angle_gamma   90.00
#
_symmetry.space_group_name_H-M   'P 1'
#
loop_
_entity.id
_entity.type
_entity.pdbx_description
1 polymer ?
#
loop_
_entity_poly.entity_id
_entity_poly.type
_entity_poly.pdbx_seq_one_letter_code
_entity_poly.pdbx_strand_id
1 'polypeptide(L)' 'LAPGHMVTGGQALIDETRRIVEAFSTGPHIFNLGHGITPEADPANVELMLRAIRG' A
#
# COMPACT_ATOMS: atom_id res chain seq x y z
N LEU A 1 3.57 5.29 1.43
CA LEU A 1 3.86 4.23 0.45
C LEU A 1 4.40 4.88 -0.82
N ALA A 2 5.52 4.38 -1.36
CA ALA A 2 6.12 4.88 -2.59
C ALA A 2 5.41 4.31 -3.85
N PRO A 3 5.38 5.04 -4.99
CA PRO A 3 4.66 4.64 -6.21
C PRO A 3 5.11 3.29 -6.75
N GLY A 4 6.42 3.06 -6.70
CA GLY A 4 7.06 1.91 -7.34
C GLY A 4 6.52 0.57 -6.84
N HIS A 5 6.03 0.50 -5.59
CA HIS A 5 5.42 -0.72 -5.06
C HIS A 5 4.12 -1.11 -5.76
N MET A 6 3.41 -0.16 -6.38
CA MET A 6 2.22 -0.45 -7.20
C MET A 6 2.59 -1.08 -8.55
N VAL A 7 3.83 -0.90 -9.01
CA VAL A 7 4.36 -1.55 -10.22
C VAL A 7 4.97 -2.90 -9.87
N THR A 8 5.83 -2.96 -8.85
CA THR A 8 6.55 -4.19 -8.48
C THR A 8 5.70 -5.20 -7.72
N GLY A 9 4.80 -4.74 -6.85
CA GLY A 9 3.91 -5.61 -6.08
C GLY A 9 4.60 -6.53 -5.07
N GLY A 10 3.99 -7.71 -4.86
CA GLY A 10 4.55 -8.81 -4.09
C GLY A 10 4.76 -8.52 -2.59
N GLN A 11 5.69 -9.25 -1.97
CA GLN A 11 5.91 -9.20 -0.53
C GLN A 11 6.38 -7.82 -0.05
N ALA A 12 7.21 -7.14 -0.83
CA ALA A 12 7.69 -5.79 -0.48
C ALA A 12 6.53 -4.78 -0.37
N LEU A 13 5.52 -4.88 -1.23
CA LEU A 13 4.30 -4.08 -1.11
C LEU A 13 3.55 -4.41 0.18
N ILE A 14 3.35 -5.70 0.47
CA ILE A 14 2.64 -6.15 1.67
C ILE A 14 3.33 -5.65 2.94
N ASP A 15 4.65 -5.84 3.03
CA ASP A 15 5.44 -5.49 4.21
C ASP A 15 5.43 -3.98 4.45
N GLU A 16 5.63 -3.17 3.40
CA GLU A 16 5.62 -1.73 3.52
C GLU A 16 4.23 -1.19 3.87
N THR A 17 3.17 -1.74 3.27
CA THR A 17 1.80 -1.39 3.64
C THR A 17 1.51 -1.70 5.10
N ARG A 18 1.87 -2.90 5.57
CA ARG A 18 1.69 -3.30 6.98
C ARG A 18 2.49 -2.43 7.93
N ARG A 19 3.75 -2.15 7.60
CA ARG A 19 4.62 -1.26 8.40
C ARG A 19 4.00 0.12 8.59
N ILE A 20 3.41 0.69 7.54
CA ILE A 20 2.73 1.99 7.63
C ILE A 20 1.47 1.87 8.49
N VAL A 21 0.62 0.87 8.26
CA VAL A 21 -0.62 0.68 9.05
C VAL A 21 -0.29 0.53 10.53
N GLU A 22 0.71 -0.27 10.88
CA GLU A 22 1.16 -0.47 12.25
C GLU A 22 1.70 0.83 12.88
N ALA A 23 2.53 1.58 12.14
CA ALA A 23 3.10 2.84 12.62
C ALA A 23 2.05 3.91 12.95
N PHE A 24 0.87 3.87 12.31
CA PHE A 24 -0.23 4.81 12.53
C PHE A 24 -1.43 4.18 13.28
N SER A 25 -1.23 3.03 13.93
CA SER A 25 -2.31 2.26 14.59
C SER A 25 -2.84 2.89 15.89
N THR A 26 -2.16 3.90 16.45
CA THR A 26 -2.53 4.52 17.74
C THR A 26 -3.66 5.56 17.63
N GLY A 27 -4.27 5.72 16.46
CA GLY A 27 -5.39 6.63 16.24
C GLY A 27 -6.11 6.38 14.92
N PRO A 28 -7.19 7.11 14.63
CA PRO A 28 -7.88 7.01 13.34
C PRO A 28 -6.94 7.35 12.20
N HIS A 29 -6.73 6.40 11.28
CA HIS A 29 -5.82 6.56 10.16
C HIS A 29 -6.55 6.28 8.85
N ILE A 30 -6.55 7.26 7.94
CA ILE A 30 -6.99 7.09 6.55
C ILE A 30 -5.74 6.78 5.73
N PHE A 31 -5.59 5.51 5.34
CA PHE A 31 -4.49 5.11 4.48
C PHE A 31 -4.67 5.72 3.08
N ASN A 32 -3.59 6.28 2.54
CA ASN A 32 -3.53 6.71 1.15
C ASN A 32 -2.10 6.62 0.61
N LEU A 33 -1.95 6.74 -0.70
CA LEU A 33 -0.66 6.96 -1.33
C LEU A 33 -0.24 8.42 -1.11
N GLY A 34 1.07 8.68 -1.01
CA GLY A 34 1.59 10.07 -0.97
C GLY A 34 1.54 10.80 -2.33
N HIS A 35 1.03 10.08 -3.31
CA HIS A 35 1.04 10.20 -4.76
C HIS A 35 -0.23 9.83 -5.54
N GLY A 36 -0.44 10.34 -6.75
CA GLY A 36 -1.33 9.67 -7.70
C GLY A 36 -0.76 8.32 -8.16
N ILE A 37 -1.58 7.28 -8.33
CA ILE A 37 -1.18 6.04 -9.01
C ILE A 37 -0.68 6.38 -10.42
N THR A 38 0.42 5.76 -10.85
CA THR A 38 0.96 5.94 -12.21
C THR A 38 0.35 4.91 -13.18
N PRO A 39 0.30 5.20 -14.50
CA PRO A 39 -0.31 4.29 -15.48
C PRO A 39 0.31 2.88 -15.55
N GLU A 40 1.55 2.73 -15.10
CA GLU A 40 2.31 1.47 -15.11
C GLU A 40 1.96 0.56 -13.92
N ALA A 41 1.16 1.05 -12.97
CA ALA A 41 0.72 0.24 -11.84
C ALA A 41 -0.17 -0.92 -12.30
N ASP A 42 0.06 -2.09 -11.71
CA ASP A 42 -0.81 -3.25 -11.93
C ASP A 42 -2.04 -3.16 -11.00
N PRO A 43 -3.28 -3.18 -11.54
CA PRO A 43 -4.49 -3.23 -10.72
C PRO A 43 -4.51 -4.37 -9.68
N ALA A 44 -3.86 -5.50 -9.97
CA ALA A 44 -3.75 -6.61 -9.02
C ALA A 44 -2.95 -6.22 -7.77
N ASN A 45 -1.96 -5.33 -7.90
CA ASN A 45 -1.20 -4.81 -6.75
C ASN A 45 -2.04 -3.86 -5.91
N VAL A 46 -2.98 -3.13 -6.51
CA VAL A 46 -3.95 -2.32 -5.75
C VAL A 46 -4.82 -3.22 -4.89
N GLU A 47 -5.32 -4.34 -5.44
CA GLU A 47 -6.07 -5.32 -4.67
C GLU A 47 -5.23 -5.93 -3.54
N LEU A 48 -3.97 -6.29 -3.83
CA LEU A 48 -3.04 -6.82 -2.83
C LEU A 48 -2.81 -5.83 -1.67
N MET A 49 -2.61 -4.55 -2.00
CA MET A 49 -2.48 -3.48 -1.01
C MET A 49 -3.74 -3.34 -0.16
N LEU A 50 -4.93 -3.36 -0.78
CA LEU A 50 -6.21 -3.27 -0.07
C LEU A 50 -6.40 -4.43 0.92
N ARG A 51 -6.01 -5.65 0.53
CA ARG A 51 -6.01 -6.80 1.44
C ARG A 51 -5.03 -6.60 2.60
N ALA A 52 -3.82 -6.13 2.32
CA ALA A 52 -2.81 -5.85 3.35
C ALA A 52 -3.23 -4.74 4.33
N ILE A 53 -4.00 -3.74 3.89
CA ILE A 53 -4.56 -2.68 4.76
C ILE A 53 -5.62 -3.25 5.71
N ARG A 54 -6.47 -4.16 5.22
CA ARG A 54 -7.64 -4.66 5.97
C ARG A 54 -7.28 -5.71 7.03
N GLY A 55 -6.12 -6.37 6.91
CA GLY A 55 -5.70 -7.45 7.80
C GLY A 55 -6.29 -8.78 7.38
#